data_AF-A0A420EPW9-F1
#
_entry.id   AF-A0A420EPW9-F1
#
_cell.length_a   1.000
_cell.length_b   1.000
_cell.length_c   1.000
_cell.angle_alpha   90.00
_cell.angle_beta   90.00
_cell.angle_gamma   90.00
#
_symmetry.space_group_name_H-M   'P 1'
#
loop_
_entity.id
_entity.type
_entity.pdbx_description
1 polymer ?
#
loop_
_entity_poly.entity_id
_entity_poly.type
_entity_poly.pdbx_seq_one_letter_code
_entity_poly.pdbx_strand_id
1 'polypeptide(L)'
;MSAYVTEITQFEGTPESYPAIEGVTGDLLETCWTRVEHYCGQRWAPRRVVWTLRSGGGEWKPPLGPILISEAFGWKDGDWQPVTLRRGPFGLMLPCGNVQIEASVGSNSGASIPAAVKEAIKRLAAYLTAQSPVPAGARSYSANVGQLSEAVSIDPAAMARALQYSGAADLLRAYRKASHEPV
;
A
#
# COMPACT_ATOMS: atom_id res chain seq x y z
N MET A 1 -13.99 18.40 15.09
CA MET A 1 -15.11 17.50 14.76
C MET A 1 -14.67 16.66 13.58
N SER A 2 -14.74 15.31 13.66
CA SER A 2 -14.37 14.44 12.54
C SER A 2 -15.26 14.72 11.35
N ALA A 3 -14.70 14.71 10.14
CA ALA A 3 -15.46 14.82 8.92
C ALA A 3 -16.38 13.61 8.80
N TYR A 4 -17.62 13.90 8.41
CA TYR A 4 -18.56 12.88 7.99
C TYR A 4 -18.41 12.67 6.48
N VAL A 5 -17.82 11.53 6.07
CA VAL A 5 -17.68 11.16 4.66
C VAL A 5 -18.66 10.04 4.35
N THR A 6 -19.58 10.27 3.43
CA THR A 6 -20.60 9.28 3.04
C THR A 6 -20.18 8.42 1.86
N GLU A 7 -19.37 8.98 0.97
CA GLU A 7 -18.92 8.36 -0.28
C GLU A 7 -17.45 8.73 -0.51
N ILE A 8 -16.66 7.75 -0.95
CA ILE A 8 -15.28 7.96 -1.35
C ILE A 8 -14.94 7.06 -2.54
N THR A 9 -14.34 7.65 -3.57
CA THR A 9 -13.61 6.94 -4.62
C THR A 9 -12.15 7.29 -4.48
N GLN A 10 -11.28 6.28 -4.60
CA GLN A 10 -9.84 6.44 -4.53
C GLN A 10 -9.22 5.85 -5.80
N PHE A 11 -8.43 6.66 -6.49
CA PHE A 11 -7.57 6.21 -7.57
C PHE A 11 -6.11 6.37 -7.12
N GLU A 12 -5.39 5.26 -7.03
CA GLU A 12 -3.96 5.24 -6.71
C GLU A 12 -3.17 4.91 -7.98
N GLY A 13 -2.22 5.77 -8.34
CA GLY A 13 -1.31 5.53 -9.46
C GLY A 13 -0.18 4.56 -9.11
N THR A 14 0.52 4.07 -10.12
CA THR A 14 1.70 3.22 -9.94
C THR A 14 2.91 4.06 -9.47
N PRO A 15 3.72 3.58 -8.52
CA PRO A 15 4.98 4.23 -8.19
C PRO A 15 5.99 4.11 -9.34
N GLU A 16 6.91 5.08 -9.43
CA GLU A 16 8.00 5.04 -10.43
C GLU A 16 9.00 3.92 -10.13
N SER A 17 9.31 3.72 -8.85
CA SER A 17 10.17 2.63 -8.38
C SER A 17 9.91 2.34 -6.91
N TYR A 18 10.15 1.10 -6.51
CA TYR A 18 10.11 0.73 -5.10
C TYR A 18 11.47 0.88 -4.42
N PRO A 19 11.50 1.19 -3.11
CA PRO A 19 12.76 1.28 -2.40
C PRO A 19 13.52 -0.06 -2.37
N ALA A 20 14.84 0.02 -2.51
CA ALA A 20 15.70 -1.15 -2.45
C ALA A 20 15.66 -1.80 -1.07
N ILE A 21 15.62 -3.14 -1.04
CA ILE A 21 15.79 -3.97 0.15
C ILE A 21 16.95 -4.92 -0.10
N GLU A 22 17.96 -4.85 0.76
CA GLU A 22 19.13 -5.71 0.66
C GLU A 22 18.74 -7.20 0.61
N GLY A 23 19.25 -7.92 -0.40
CA GLY A 23 18.98 -9.34 -0.60
C GLY A 23 17.65 -9.66 -1.29
N VAL A 24 16.86 -8.66 -1.70
CA VAL A 24 15.60 -8.86 -2.44
C VAL A 24 15.58 -7.95 -3.66
N THR A 25 15.51 -8.53 -4.86
CA THR A 25 15.68 -7.79 -6.14
C THR A 25 14.64 -8.18 -7.18
N GLY A 26 14.50 -7.36 -8.23
CA GLY A 26 13.66 -7.63 -9.39
C GLY A 26 12.17 -7.84 -9.05
N ASP A 27 11.49 -8.67 -9.81
CA ASP A 27 10.04 -8.94 -9.68
C ASP A 27 9.64 -9.41 -8.27
N LEU A 28 10.54 -10.09 -7.56
CA LEU A 28 10.30 -10.53 -6.19
C LEU A 28 10.18 -9.33 -5.24
N LEU A 29 11.04 -8.32 -5.41
CA LEU A 29 11.01 -7.08 -4.64
C LEU A 29 9.68 -6.33 -4.88
N GLU A 30 9.29 -6.17 -6.14
CA GLU A 30 8.04 -5.49 -6.51
C GLU A 30 6.80 -6.22 -5.98
N THR A 31 6.81 -7.56 -6.07
CA THR A 31 5.72 -8.40 -5.54
C THR A 31 5.59 -8.26 -4.03
N CYS A 32 6.72 -8.24 -3.31
CA CYS A 32 6.72 -8.05 -1.86
C CYS A 32 6.18 -6.67 -1.49
N TRP A 33 6.67 -5.60 -2.13
CA TRP A 33 6.20 -4.25 -1.86
C TRP A 33 4.72 -4.06 -2.12
N THR A 34 4.23 -4.54 -3.27
CA THR A 34 2.81 -4.46 -3.62
C THR A 34 1.92 -5.10 -2.55
N ARG A 35 2.32 -6.27 -2.03
CA ARG A 35 1.58 -6.96 -0.96
C ARG A 35 1.66 -6.22 0.38
N VAL A 36 2.84 -5.73 0.75
CA VAL A 36 3.05 -4.96 1.98
C VAL A 36 2.23 -3.68 1.97
N GLU A 37 2.27 -2.92 0.87
CA GLU A 37 1.51 -1.68 0.73
C GLU A 37 0.00 -1.93 0.62
N HIS A 38 -0.45 -3.04 0.03
CA HIS A 38 -1.86 -3.42 0.09
C HIS A 38 -2.34 -3.72 1.53
N TYR A 39 -1.46 -4.25 2.38
CA TYR A 39 -1.75 -4.51 3.79
C TYR A 39 -1.70 -3.25 4.67
N CYS A 40 -0.99 -2.20 4.21
CA CYS A 40 -0.71 -1.01 4.98
C CYS A 40 -1.47 0.22 4.46
N GLY A 41 -1.78 1.16 5.36
CA GLY A 41 -2.23 2.51 4.97
C GLY A 41 -1.07 3.45 4.66
N GLN A 42 0.16 2.94 4.66
CA GLN A 42 1.38 3.69 4.36
C GLN A 42 1.88 3.34 2.96
N ARG A 43 2.50 4.30 2.30
CA ARG A 43 3.26 4.12 1.06
C ARG A 43 4.70 4.50 1.28
N TRP A 44 5.60 3.69 0.74
CA TRP A 44 7.04 3.92 0.81
C TRP A 44 7.63 4.25 -0.56
N ALA A 45 6.90 4.02 -1.65
CA ALA A 45 7.19 4.66 -2.92
C ALA A 45 6.17 5.78 -3.23
N PRO A 46 6.61 7.02 -3.46
CA PRO A 46 5.78 8.14 -3.88
C PRO A 46 4.95 7.82 -5.11
N ARG A 47 3.68 8.21 -5.07
CA ARG A 47 2.76 8.11 -6.20
C ARG A 47 1.62 9.11 -6.08
N ARG A 48 0.98 9.40 -7.21
CA ARG A 48 -0.24 10.21 -7.24
C ARG A 48 -1.43 9.41 -6.72
N VAL A 49 -2.25 10.04 -5.88
CA VAL A 49 -3.56 9.53 -5.45
C VAL A 49 -4.60 10.61 -5.64
N VAL A 50 -5.74 10.24 -6.20
CA VAL A 50 -6.91 11.11 -6.31
C VAL A 50 -8.03 10.55 -5.44
N TRP A 51 -8.51 11.34 -4.50
CA TRP A 51 -9.71 11.05 -3.73
C TRP A 51 -10.84 11.95 -4.17
N THR A 52 -11.97 11.36 -4.57
CA THR A 52 -13.23 12.08 -4.78
C THR A 52 -14.21 11.63 -3.72
N LEU A 53 -14.71 12.55 -2.91
CA LEU A 53 -15.54 12.23 -1.75
C LEU A 53 -16.69 13.21 -1.57
N ARG A 54 -17.74 12.76 -0.88
CA ARG A 54 -18.82 13.62 -0.38
C ARG A 54 -18.62 13.85 1.13
N SER A 55 -18.47 15.11 1.52
CA SER A 55 -18.15 15.55 2.88
C SER A 55 -19.30 16.34 3.51
N GLY A 56 -19.63 16.03 4.76
CA GLY A 56 -20.48 16.87 5.63
C GLY A 56 -19.71 18.00 6.34
N GLY A 57 -18.44 18.20 5.98
CA GLY A 57 -17.52 19.14 6.62
C GLY A 57 -16.84 18.54 7.85
N GLY A 58 -15.67 19.09 8.20
CA GLY A 58 -14.89 18.69 9.38
C GLY A 58 -13.55 18.06 9.04
N GLU A 59 -12.93 17.40 10.00
CA GLU A 59 -11.58 16.85 9.87
C GLU A 59 -11.57 15.42 9.31
N TRP A 60 -11.04 15.24 8.11
CA TRP A 60 -10.93 13.95 7.45
C TRP A 60 -9.51 13.43 7.51
N LYS A 61 -9.37 12.16 7.86
CA LYS A 61 -8.11 11.45 7.84
C LYS A 61 -8.00 10.61 6.56
N PRO A 62 -7.04 10.93 5.68
CA PRO A 62 -6.87 10.20 4.43
C PRO A 62 -6.52 8.73 4.68
N PRO A 63 -7.03 7.80 3.86
CA PRO A 63 -6.81 6.36 4.03
C PRO A 63 -5.36 5.94 3.73
N LEU A 64 -4.66 6.70 2.87
CA LEU A 64 -3.26 6.48 2.52
C LEU A 64 -2.40 7.67 2.97
N GLY A 65 -1.18 7.37 3.41
CA GLY A 65 -0.18 8.37 3.76
C GLY A 65 1.26 7.84 3.63
N PRO A 66 2.25 8.64 4.03
CA PRO A 66 2.13 10.06 4.37
C PRO A 66 1.73 10.89 3.15
N ILE A 67 1.02 12.01 3.36
CA ILE A 67 0.69 12.96 2.28
C ILE A 67 1.73 14.08 2.26
N LEU A 68 2.41 14.22 1.14
CA LEU A 68 3.45 15.23 0.93
C LEU A 68 2.87 16.53 0.37
N ILE A 69 2.19 16.43 -0.77
CA ILE A 69 1.64 17.56 -1.52
C ILE A 69 0.19 17.24 -1.82
N SER A 70 -0.69 18.23 -1.74
CA SER A 70 -2.09 18.07 -2.14
C SER A 70 -2.66 19.34 -2.74
N GLU A 71 -3.39 19.19 -3.83
CA GLU A 71 -4.34 20.16 -4.36
C GLU A 71 -5.76 19.68 -4.09
N ALA A 72 -6.71 20.61 -3.97
CA ALA A 72 -8.09 20.25 -3.70
C ALA A 72 -9.07 21.13 -4.45
N PHE A 73 -10.21 20.54 -4.77
CA PHE A 73 -11.26 21.15 -5.57
C PHE A 73 -12.62 20.83 -4.95
N GLY A 74 -13.54 21.77 -4.99
CA GLY A 74 -14.93 21.61 -4.57
C GLY A 74 -15.84 21.70 -5.78
N TRP A 75 -16.84 20.82 -5.86
CA TRP A 75 -17.82 20.88 -6.94
C TRP A 75 -18.83 22.00 -6.67
N LYS A 76 -18.83 23.04 -7.51
CA LYS A 76 -19.74 24.19 -7.42
C LYS A 76 -20.11 24.67 -8.81
N ASP A 77 -21.38 25.04 -8.98
CA ASP A 77 -21.89 25.61 -10.24
C ASP A 77 -21.63 24.73 -11.48
N GLY A 78 -21.57 23.41 -11.29
CA GLY A 78 -21.33 22.45 -12.37
C GLY A 78 -19.87 22.25 -12.76
N ASP A 79 -18.92 22.75 -11.97
CA ASP A 79 -17.48 22.62 -12.23
C ASP A 79 -16.65 22.37 -10.95
N TRP A 80 -15.42 21.86 -11.12
CA TRP A 80 -14.44 21.70 -10.06
C TRP A 80 -13.66 23.01 -9.85
N GLN A 81 -13.91 23.67 -8.72
CA GLN A 81 -13.26 24.93 -8.39
C GLN A 81 -12.19 24.72 -7.31
N PRO A 82 -11.00 25.34 -7.39
CA PRO A 82 -9.96 25.19 -6.38
C PRO A 82 -10.43 25.57 -4.97
N VAL A 83 -10.01 24.79 -3.97
CA VAL A 83 -10.25 25.08 -2.55
C VAL A 83 -8.96 24.92 -1.76
N THR A 84 -8.74 25.79 -0.79
CA THR A 84 -7.63 25.64 0.15
C THR A 84 -8.06 24.77 1.32
N LEU A 85 -7.47 23.59 1.46
CA LEU A 85 -7.63 22.76 2.65
C LEU A 85 -6.68 23.23 3.75
N ARG A 86 -7.16 23.23 4.99
CA ARG A 86 -6.32 23.46 6.17
C ARG A 86 -5.93 22.11 6.79
N ARG A 87 -4.71 22.01 7.33
CA ARG A 87 -4.35 20.86 8.17
C ARG A 87 -4.96 21.05 9.56
N GLY A 88 -5.63 20.01 10.04
CA GLY A 88 -6.03 19.86 11.43
C GLY A 88 -5.04 18.96 12.19
N PRO A 89 -5.24 18.77 13.50
CA PRO A 89 -4.36 17.93 14.34
C PRO A 89 -4.32 16.44 13.94
N PHE A 90 -5.35 15.94 13.26
CA PHE A 90 -5.55 14.54 12.89
C PHE A 90 -5.69 14.29 11.38
N GLY A 91 -5.81 15.34 10.56
CA GLY A 91 -5.97 15.20 9.11
C GLY A 91 -6.19 16.52 8.36
N LEU A 92 -7.01 16.48 7.31
CA LEU A 92 -7.36 17.62 6.47
C LEU A 92 -8.76 18.13 6.81
N MET A 93 -8.90 19.44 6.98
CA MET A 93 -10.19 20.09 7.19
C MET A 93 -10.93 20.22 5.86
N LEU A 94 -11.96 19.40 5.67
CA LEU A 94 -12.79 19.39 4.48
C LEU A 94 -13.95 20.39 4.58
N PRO A 95 -14.30 21.06 3.47
CA PRO A 95 -15.58 21.76 3.37
C PRO A 95 -16.76 20.78 3.25
N CYS A 96 -17.98 21.30 3.37
CA CYS A 96 -19.18 20.54 3.03
C CYS A 96 -19.34 20.45 1.50
N GLY A 97 -19.88 19.33 1.02
CA GLY A 97 -20.15 19.09 -0.42
C GLY A 97 -19.22 18.03 -1.02
N ASN A 98 -19.17 17.99 -2.36
CA ASN A 98 -18.26 17.10 -3.08
C ASN A 98 -16.88 17.74 -3.16
N VAL A 99 -15.86 16.98 -2.79
CA VAL A 99 -14.47 17.42 -2.77
C VAL A 99 -13.64 16.41 -3.55
N GLN A 100 -12.77 16.91 -4.42
CA GLN A 100 -11.70 16.15 -5.05
C GLN A 100 -10.36 16.60 -4.47
N ILE A 101 -9.50 15.65 -4.14
CA ILE A 101 -8.17 15.91 -3.58
C ILE A 101 -7.18 15.14 -4.44
N GLU A 102 -6.26 15.86 -5.06
CA GLU A 102 -5.13 15.28 -5.77
C GLU A 102 -3.91 15.38 -4.89
N ALA A 103 -3.31 14.25 -4.53
CA ALA A 103 -2.17 14.22 -3.62
C ALA A 103 -1.02 13.37 -4.12
N SER A 104 0.18 13.67 -3.64
CA SER A 104 1.32 12.77 -3.66
C SER A 104 1.43 12.07 -2.30
N VAL A 105 1.38 10.74 -2.30
CA VAL A 105 1.51 9.92 -1.10
C VAL A 105 2.78 9.09 -1.13
N GLY A 106 3.39 8.90 0.03
CA GLY A 106 4.60 8.10 0.22
C GLY A 106 5.89 8.91 0.15
N SER A 107 6.97 8.39 0.74
CA SER A 107 8.29 9.05 0.78
C SER A 107 9.39 8.14 0.26
N ASN A 108 10.14 8.59 -0.74
CA ASN A 108 11.19 7.79 -1.41
C ASN A 108 12.49 7.64 -0.62
N SER A 109 12.62 8.21 0.58
CA SER A 109 13.85 8.07 1.34
C SER A 109 13.96 6.66 1.92
N GLY A 110 14.75 5.76 1.31
CA GLY A 110 15.00 4.42 1.86
C GLY A 110 15.57 4.42 3.31
N ALA A 111 16.11 5.56 3.75
CA ALA A 111 16.52 5.83 5.12
C ALA A 111 15.33 5.96 6.11
N SER A 112 14.13 6.32 5.63
CA SER A 112 12.91 6.45 6.45
C SER A 112 12.10 5.16 6.57
N ILE A 113 12.49 4.07 5.89
CA ILE A 113 11.76 2.80 5.96
C ILE A 113 12.09 2.13 7.31
N PRO A 114 11.08 1.87 8.17
CA PRO A 114 11.30 1.25 9.46
C PRO A 114 11.92 -0.14 9.33
N ALA A 115 12.80 -0.51 10.26
CA ALA A 115 13.44 -1.83 10.28
C ALA A 115 12.42 -2.98 10.24
N ALA A 116 11.29 -2.83 10.94
CA ALA A 116 10.20 -3.80 10.93
C ALA A 116 9.60 -4.03 9.52
N VAL A 117 9.51 -2.99 8.70
CA VAL A 117 8.99 -3.09 7.32
C VAL A 117 10.02 -3.77 6.42
N LYS A 118 11.31 -3.42 6.57
CA LYS A 118 12.40 -4.09 5.83
C LYS A 118 12.43 -5.59 6.14
N GLU A 119 12.34 -5.94 7.42
CA GLU A 119 12.29 -7.33 7.88
C GLU A 119 11.05 -8.07 7.40
N ALA A 120 9.88 -7.41 7.39
CA ALA A 120 8.66 -8.00 6.84
C ALA A 120 8.80 -8.35 5.35
N ILE A 121 9.45 -7.49 4.56
CA ILE A 121 9.74 -7.76 3.14
C ILE A 121 10.71 -8.93 3.00
N LYS A 122 11.79 -8.96 3.79
CA LYS A 122 12.76 -10.07 3.76
C LYS A 122 12.10 -11.42 4.10
N ARG A 123 11.23 -11.47 5.11
CA ARG A 123 10.47 -12.67 5.48
C ARG A 123 9.51 -13.11 4.39
N LEU A 124 8.78 -12.17 3.80
CA LEU A 124 7.87 -12.46 2.69
C LEU A 124 8.64 -12.99 1.48
N ALA A 125 9.76 -12.37 1.13
CA ALA A 125 10.62 -12.80 0.03
C ALA A 125 11.14 -14.22 0.27
N ALA A 126 11.70 -14.50 1.46
CA ALA A 126 12.17 -15.83 1.83
C ALA A 126 11.06 -16.89 1.73
N TYR A 127 9.85 -16.57 2.17
CA TYR A 127 8.70 -17.47 2.06
C TYR A 127 8.30 -17.72 0.60
N LEU A 128 8.23 -16.67 -0.23
CA LEU A 128 7.86 -16.79 -1.64
C LEU A 128 8.89 -17.59 -2.43
N THR A 129 10.19 -17.41 -2.14
CA THR A 129 11.26 -18.21 -2.74
C THR A 129 11.19 -19.68 -2.29
N ALA A 130 10.99 -19.94 -1.00
CA ALA A 130 10.87 -21.30 -0.47
C ALA A 130 9.66 -22.05 -1.03
N GLN A 131 8.56 -21.35 -1.34
CA GLN A 131 7.36 -21.91 -1.97
C GLN A 131 7.48 -22.04 -3.50
N SER A 132 8.61 -21.65 -4.09
CA SER A 132 8.85 -21.68 -5.54
C SER A 132 9.92 -22.72 -5.91
N PRO A 133 9.60 -24.03 -5.90
CA PRO A 133 10.33 -25.00 -6.73
C PRO A 133 9.83 -24.98 -8.20
N VAL A 134 8.88 -24.09 -8.51
CA VAL A 134 8.16 -24.04 -9.78
C VAL A 134 8.51 -22.73 -10.51
N PRO A 135 8.88 -22.78 -11.80
CA PRO A 135 9.10 -21.58 -12.62
C PRO A 135 7.87 -20.67 -12.62
N ALA A 136 8.11 -19.34 -12.65
CA ALA A 136 7.04 -18.35 -12.70
C ALA A 136 6.05 -18.66 -13.85
N GLY A 137 4.77 -18.87 -13.51
CA GLY A 137 3.69 -19.14 -14.46
C GLY A 137 3.23 -20.61 -14.57
N ALA A 138 3.90 -21.57 -13.93
CA ALA A 138 3.44 -22.96 -13.91
C ALA A 138 2.46 -23.23 -12.75
N ARG A 139 1.29 -23.80 -13.09
CA ARG A 139 0.23 -24.20 -12.13
C ARG A 139 0.49 -25.57 -11.48
N SER A 140 1.42 -26.35 -12.03
CA SER A 140 1.92 -27.60 -11.50
C SER A 140 3.33 -27.83 -12.04
N TYR A 141 4.21 -28.41 -11.21
CA TYR A 141 5.54 -28.85 -11.61
C TYR A 141 5.73 -30.29 -11.15
N SER A 142 6.08 -31.16 -12.09
CA SER A 142 6.53 -32.51 -11.80
C SER A 142 7.96 -32.64 -12.30
N ALA A 143 8.88 -32.97 -11.40
CA ALA A 143 10.23 -33.39 -11.75
C ALA A 143 10.32 -34.91 -11.52
N ASN A 144 10.70 -35.65 -12.56
CA ASN A 144 11.01 -37.06 -12.45
C ASN A 144 12.52 -37.22 -12.29
N VAL A 145 12.97 -37.71 -11.13
CA VAL A 145 14.36 -38.13 -10.91
C VAL A 145 14.37 -39.64 -10.64
N GLY A 146 14.60 -40.43 -11.68
CA GLY A 146 14.61 -41.89 -11.57
C GLY A 146 13.24 -42.47 -11.18
N GLN A 147 13.17 -43.20 -10.06
CA GLN A 147 11.94 -43.82 -9.52
C GLN A 147 11.19 -42.96 -8.49
N LEU A 148 11.67 -41.75 -8.18
CA LEU A 148 11.01 -40.82 -7.26
C LEU A 148 10.21 -39.79 -8.05
N SER A 149 8.90 -39.74 -7.80
CA SER A 149 8.01 -38.68 -8.28
C SER A 149 7.77 -37.66 -7.16
N GLU A 150 8.15 -36.42 -7.40
CA GLU A 150 7.81 -35.29 -6.53
C GLU A 150 6.74 -34.44 -7.21
N ALA A 151 5.55 -34.40 -6.62
CA ALA A 151 4.45 -33.55 -7.06
C ALA A 151 4.32 -32.38 -6.08
N VAL A 152 4.73 -31.19 -6.50
CA VAL A 152 4.51 -29.97 -5.72
C VAL A 152 3.20 -29.34 -6.19
N SER A 153 2.17 -29.44 -5.34
CA SER A 153 0.92 -28.70 -5.50
C SER A 153 0.97 -27.46 -4.61
N ILE A 154 0.92 -26.27 -5.23
CA ILE A 154 0.85 -25.01 -4.50
C ILE A 154 -0.62 -24.73 -4.21
N ASP A 155 -1.01 -24.75 -2.93
CA ASP A 155 -2.34 -24.32 -2.51
C ASP A 155 -2.53 -22.81 -2.83
N PRO A 156 -3.49 -22.43 -3.69
CA PRO A 156 -3.78 -21.03 -3.98
C PRO A 156 -4.10 -20.20 -2.71
N ALA A 157 -4.66 -20.84 -1.66
CA ALA A 157 -4.91 -20.18 -0.39
C ALA A 157 -3.61 -19.85 0.37
N ALA A 158 -2.53 -20.61 0.17
CA ALA A 158 -1.22 -20.34 0.76
C ALA A 158 -0.55 -19.09 0.16
N MET A 159 -0.75 -18.85 -1.14
CA MET A 159 -0.31 -17.61 -1.79
C MET A 159 -1.17 -16.40 -1.41
N ALA A 160 -2.47 -16.61 -1.16
CA ALA A 160 -3.34 -15.56 -0.63
C ALA A 160 -2.98 -15.16 0.82
N ARG A 161 -2.48 -16.10 1.63
CA ARG A 161 -2.08 -15.90 3.03
C ARG A 161 -0.57 -15.77 3.27
N ALA A 162 0.20 -15.49 2.23
CA ALA A 162 1.66 -15.43 2.30
C ALA A 162 2.18 -14.43 3.36
N LEU A 163 1.49 -13.30 3.57
CA LEU A 163 1.86 -12.33 4.61
C LEU A 163 1.71 -12.89 6.03
N GLN A 164 0.68 -13.70 6.27
CA GLN A 164 0.45 -14.33 7.57
C GLN A 164 1.43 -15.47 7.80
N TYR A 165 1.63 -16.33 6.80
CA TYR A 165 2.50 -17.51 6.92
C TYR A 165 4.00 -17.18 6.97
N SER A 166 4.42 -16.06 6.38
CA SER A 166 5.78 -15.54 6.55
C SER A 166 6.03 -14.86 7.91
N GLY A 167 5.00 -14.63 8.72
CA GLY A 167 5.10 -13.81 9.94
C GLY A 167 5.37 -12.32 9.66
N ALA A 168 5.26 -11.87 8.42
CA ALA A 168 5.40 -10.47 8.04
C ALA A 168 4.24 -9.60 8.54
N ALA A 169 3.02 -10.15 8.58
CA ALA A 169 1.81 -9.44 9.00
C ALA A 169 1.90 -8.87 10.43
N ASP A 170 2.56 -9.58 11.35
CA ASP A 170 2.70 -9.13 12.74
C ASP A 170 3.58 -7.89 12.86
N LEU A 171 4.68 -7.84 12.08
CA LEU A 171 5.57 -6.68 12.01
C LEU A 171 4.87 -5.46 11.39
N LEU A 172 3.88 -5.69 10.52
CA LEU A 172 3.15 -4.65 9.81
C LEU A 172 1.92 -4.12 10.57
N ARG A 173 1.58 -4.68 11.73
CA ARG A 173 0.35 -4.35 12.47
C ARG A 173 0.20 -2.85 12.78
N ALA A 174 1.31 -2.17 13.08
CA ALA A 174 1.34 -0.74 13.39
C ALA A 174 1.09 0.17 12.16
N TYR A 175 1.25 -0.36 10.94
CA TYR A 175 1.19 0.40 9.69
C TYR A 175 -0.10 0.17 8.89
N ARG A 176 -1.04 -0.62 9.42
CA ARG A 176 -2.33 -0.95 8.76
C ARG A 176 -3.21 0.25 8.47
N LYS A 177 -3.04 1.33 9.24
CA LYS A 177 -3.70 2.61 8.98
C LYS A 177 -2.63 3.60 8.58
N ALA A 178 -3.01 4.63 7.81
CA ALA A 178 -2.19 5.83 7.66
C ALA A 178 -2.07 6.49 9.04
N SER A 179 -1.17 6.04 9.91
CA SER A 179 -0.85 6.71 11.17
C SER A 179 0.06 7.91 10.89
N HIS A 180 -0.05 8.90 11.79
CA HIS A 180 0.70 10.16 11.81
C HIS A 180 2.21 9.92 11.65
N GLU A 181 2.92 10.87 11.04
CA GLU A 181 4.37 10.84 10.81
C GLU A 181 5.13 10.36 12.06
N PRO A 182 6.20 9.56 11.92
CA PRO A 182 7.15 9.41 13.00
C PRO A 182 7.76 10.79 13.27
N VAL A 183 7.59 11.28 14.50
CA VAL A 183 8.33 12.42 15.06
C VAL A 183 9.82 12.09 15.06
#